data_AF-A0A920FVR1-F1
#
_entry.id   AF-A0A920FVR1-F1
#
_cell.length_a   1.000
_cell.length_b   1.000
_cell.length_c   1.000
_cell.angle_alpha   90.00
_cell.angle_beta   90.00
_cell.angle_gamma   90.00
#
_symmetry.space_group_name_H-M   'P 1'
#
loop_
_entity.id
_entity.type
_entity.pdbx_description
1 polymer ?
#
loop_
_entity_poly.entity_id
_entity_poly.type
_entity_poly.pdbx_seq_one_letter_code
_entity_poly.pdbx_strand_id
1 'polypeptide(L)' 'MNNLSDDHVTLKLRGSAGQSLGAFAVKGLTLRVFGDANDYVGKGLSGGKIIVQPRSSFTQPSHENVILET' A
#
# COMPACT_ATOMS: atom_id res chain seq x y z
N MET A 1 -21.87 2.52 0.67
CA MET A 1 -20.63 3.01 0.04
C MET A 1 -20.00 1.91 -0.82
N ASN A 2 -20.60 1.52 -1.96
CA ASN A 2 -20.08 0.46 -2.85
C ASN A 2 -20.22 0.83 -4.34
N ASN A 3 -20.42 2.10 -4.66
CA ASN A 3 -20.76 2.57 -6.02
C ASN A 3 -19.53 2.81 -6.91
N LEU A 4 -18.32 2.66 -6.39
CA LEU A 4 -17.10 2.80 -7.19
C LEU A 4 -16.66 1.42 -7.70
N SER A 5 -16.26 1.37 -8.97
CA SER A 5 -15.55 0.22 -9.53
C SER A 5 -14.22 0.01 -8.79
N ASP A 6 -13.66 -1.18 -8.90
CA ASP A 6 -12.31 -1.42 -8.41
C ASP A 6 -11.31 -0.50 -9.13
N ASP A 7 -10.25 -0.13 -8.43
CA ASP A 7 -9.17 0.74 -8.95
C ASP A 7 -9.63 2.11 -9.50
N HIS A 8 -10.84 2.56 -9.17
CA HIS A 8 -11.41 3.85 -9.62
C HIS A 8 -10.49 5.05 -9.40
N VAL A 9 -9.74 5.07 -8.29
CA VAL A 9 -8.65 6.02 -8.04
C VAL A 9 -7.40 5.24 -7.68
N THR A 10 -6.31 5.47 -8.41
CA THR A 10 -5.02 4.86 -8.14
C THR A 10 -3.97 5.92 -7.81
N LEU A 11 -3.36 5.83 -6.63
CA LEU A 11 -2.24 6.66 -6.20
C LEU A 11 -0.95 5.85 -6.27
N LYS A 12 0.04 6.36 -7.00
CA LYS A 12 1.39 5.79 -7.06
C LYS A 12 2.34 6.62 -6.19
N LEU A 13 2.86 6.01 -5.15
CA LEU A 13 3.76 6.64 -4.19
C LEU A 13 5.15 6.04 -4.33
N ARG A 14 6.18 6.87 -4.22
CA ARG A 14 7.59 6.43 -4.19
C ARG A 14 8.20 6.97 -2.90
N GLY A 15 8.91 6.13 -2.16
CA GLY A 15 9.35 6.54 -0.84
C GLY A 15 9.23 5.42 0.18
N SER A 16 9.38 5.82 1.43
CA SER A 16 8.87 5.08 2.57
C SER A 16 7.54 5.72 2.97
N ALA A 17 6.50 4.91 3.17
CA ALA A 17 5.23 5.38 3.68
C ALA A 17 5.22 5.32 5.20
N GLY A 18 4.80 6.41 5.85
CA GLY A 18 4.66 6.45 7.30
C GLY A 18 3.54 5.54 7.82
N GLN A 19 3.38 5.58 9.15
CA GLN A 19 2.40 4.75 9.85
C GLN A 19 0.96 4.96 9.35
N SER A 20 0.16 3.90 9.44
CA SER A 20 -1.27 3.92 9.09
C SER A 20 -1.57 4.23 7.62
N LEU A 21 -0.65 3.88 6.71
CA LEU A 21 -0.88 4.00 5.28
C LEU A 21 -2.18 3.29 4.87
N GLY A 22 -3.10 4.02 4.23
CA GLY A 22 -4.35 3.45 3.74
C GLY A 22 -5.31 2.99 4.83
N ALA A 23 -5.17 3.51 6.06
CA ALA A 23 -6.14 3.27 7.11
C ALA A 23 -7.56 3.62 6.64
N PHE A 24 -8.50 2.71 6.89
CA PHE A 24 -9.90 2.81 6.49
C PHE A 24 -10.15 3.02 4.99
N ALA A 25 -9.19 2.67 4.12
CA ALA A 25 -9.36 2.80 2.69
C ALA A 25 -10.57 1.99 2.18
N VAL A 26 -11.41 2.65 1.38
CA VAL A 26 -12.68 2.11 0.88
C VAL A 26 -12.58 1.62 -0.56
N LYS A 27 -13.59 0.83 -0.99
CA LYS A 27 -13.70 0.34 -2.37
C LYS A 27 -13.50 1.45 -3.39
N GLY A 28 -12.69 1.15 -4.40
CA GLY A 28 -12.33 2.06 -5.49
C GLY A 28 -11.01 2.80 -5.27
N LEU A 29 -10.49 2.89 -4.04
CA LEU A 29 -9.16 3.42 -3.79
C LEU A 29 -8.09 2.33 -3.91
N THR A 30 -7.05 2.61 -4.70
CA THR A 30 -5.85 1.79 -4.80
C THR A 30 -4.60 2.62 -4.48
N LEU A 31 -3.85 2.20 -3.47
CA LEU A 31 -2.56 2.78 -3.10
C LEU A 31 -1.45 1.84 -3.54
N ARG A 32 -0.52 2.32 -4.36
CA ARG A 32 0.64 1.53 -4.82
C ARG A 32 1.92 2.22 -4.40
N VAL A 33 2.63 1.64 -3.44
CA VAL A 33 3.90 2.12 -2.92
C VAL A 33 5.04 1.35 -3.56
N PHE A 34 5.96 2.10 -4.18
CA PHE A 34 7.24 1.60 -4.66
C PHE A 34 8.32 1.96 -3.63
N GLY A 35 8.60 1.02 -2.74
CA GLY A 35 9.43 1.19 -1.55
C GLY A 35 8.88 0.34 -0.41
N ASP A 36 8.84 0.93 0.77
CA ASP A 36 8.54 0.32 2.06
C ASP A 36 7.44 1.10 2.80
N ALA A 37 6.88 0.52 3.86
CA ALA A 37 5.94 1.21 4.73
C ALA A 37 6.07 0.78 6.19
N ASN A 38 5.78 1.69 7.11
CA ASN A 38 5.85 1.46 8.56
C ASN A 38 4.54 0.83 9.09
N ASP A 39 4.41 0.79 10.42
CA ASP A 39 3.34 0.10 11.15
C ASP A 39 1.92 0.46 10.68
N TYR A 40 0.99 -0.47 10.91
CA TYR A 40 -0.45 -0.27 10.73
C TYR A 40 -0.91 0.01 9.29
N VAL A 41 -0.17 -0.45 8.28
CA VAL A 41 -0.64 -0.41 6.89
C VAL A 41 -1.99 -1.12 6.76
N GLY A 42 -2.97 -0.43 6.18
CA GLY A 42 -4.33 -0.95 6.02
C GLY A 42 -5.11 -1.10 7.33
N LYS A 43 -4.76 -0.38 8.40
CA LYS A 43 -5.55 -0.38 9.65
C LYS A 43 -7.03 -0.11 9.36
N GLY A 44 -7.89 -1.08 9.67
CA GLY A 44 -9.33 -0.97 9.43
C GLY A 44 -9.72 -0.89 7.95
N LEU A 45 -8.93 -1.51 7.05
CA LEU A 45 -9.20 -1.56 5.61
C LEU A 45 -10.66 -1.97 5.31
N SER A 46 -11.35 -1.19 4.48
CA SER A 46 -12.79 -1.29 4.24
C SER A 46 -13.11 -1.40 2.74
N GLY A 47 -12.37 -2.28 2.04
CA GLY A 47 -12.56 -2.58 0.62
C GLY A 47 -11.60 -1.85 -0.33
N GLY A 48 -10.72 -0.99 0.18
CA GLY A 48 -9.61 -0.43 -0.60
C GLY A 48 -8.53 -1.47 -0.92
N LYS A 49 -7.63 -1.14 -1.85
CA LYS A 49 -6.49 -1.97 -2.25
C LYS A 49 -5.19 -1.26 -1.90
N ILE A 50 -4.28 -1.96 -1.23
CA ILE A 50 -2.94 -1.44 -0.91
C ILE A 50 -1.93 -2.43 -1.47
N ILE A 51 -0.99 -1.94 -2.28
CA ILE A 51 0.08 -2.71 -2.88
C ILE A 51 1.39 -2.05 -2.45
N VAL A 52 2.23 -2.78 -1.74
CA VAL A 52 3.59 -2.33 -1.39
C VAL A 52 4.56 -3.27 -2.08
N GLN A 53 5.50 -2.71 -2.84
CA GLN A 53 6.49 -3.47 -3.59
C GLN A 53 7.84 -2.76 -3.57
N PRO A 54 8.97 -3.51 -3.64
CA PRO A 54 10.29 -2.88 -3.67
C PRO A 54 10.43 -1.91 -4.84
N ARG A 55 11.34 -0.94 -4.68
CA ARG A 55 11.75 -0.07 -5.78
C ARG A 55 12.41 -0.91 -6.87
N SER A 56 12.33 -0.45 -8.12
CA SER A 56 12.97 -1.14 -9.25
C SER A 56 14.48 -1.28 -9.13
N SER A 57 15.12 -0.44 -8.32
CA SER A 57 16.56 -0.48 -8.03
C SER A 57 16.93 -1.49 -6.92
N PHE A 58 15.96 -2.12 -6.27
CA PHE A 58 16.21 -3.10 -5.21
C PHE A 58 16.54 -4.46 -5.83
N THR A 59 17.71 -5.01 -5.51
CA THR A 59 18.26 -6.21 -6.16
C THR A 59 18.30 -7.46 -5.28
N GLN A 60 17.95 -7.35 -4.00
CA GLN A 60 17.93 -8.49 -3.07
C GLN A 60 16.62 -9.28 -3.17
N PRO A 61 16.59 -10.56 -2.75
CA PRO A 61 15.36 -11.34 -2.72
C PRO A 61 14.31 -10.68 -1.81
N SER A 62 13.15 -10.32 -2.38
CA SER A 62 12.12 -9.58 -1.63
C SER A 62 11.54 -10.36 -0.45
N HIS A 63 11.56 -11.69 -0.52
CA HIS A 63 11.03 -12.56 0.54
C HIS A 63 12.01 -12.75 1.71
N GLU A 64 13.25 -12.25 1.59
CA GLU A 64 14.27 -12.27 2.65
C GLU A 64 14.41 -10.91 3.35
N ASN A 65 13.59 -9.92 2.97
CA ASN A 65 13.70 -8.54 3.44
C ASN A 65 12.35 -8.02 3.93
N VAL A 66 12.39 -7.18 4.97
CA VAL A 66 11.18 -6.54 5.50
C VAL A 66 10.76 -5.40 4.57
N ILE A 67 9.47 -5.35 4.26
CA ILE A 67 8.86 -4.30 3.43
C ILE A 67 7.70 -3.58 4.14
N LEU A 68 7.12 -4.22 5.16
CA LEU A 68 6.08 -3.67 6.03
C LEU A 68 6.50 -3.89 7.48
N GLU A 69 6.41 -2.83 8.29
CA GLU A 69 6.46 -2.93 9.74
C GLU A 69 5.04 -3.22 10.29
N THR A 70 4.95 -3.69 11.54
CA THR A 70 3.71 -4.26 12.14
C THR A 70 2.91 -3.23 12.93
#